data_AF-A0A401UU54-F1
#
_entry.id   AF-A0A401UU54-F1
#
_cell.length_a   1.000
_cell.length_b   1.000
_cell.length_c   1.000
_cell.angle_alpha   90.00
_cell.angle_beta   90.00
_cell.angle_gamma   90.00
#
_symmetry.space_group_name_H-M   'P 1'
#
loop_
_entity.id
_entity.type
_entity.pdbx_description
1 polymer ?
#
loop_
_entity_poly.entity_id
_entity_poly.type
_entity_poly.pdbx_seq_one_letter_code
_entity_poly.pdbx_strand_id
1 'polypeptide(L)'
;MKIGKLSPMKSINKTIVLAFIIIILLIIGISFMPKEKLKDKIKIGVANDVSGMVIDYMIKNKRLNNADIHEDFESYTMNDC
;
A
#
# COMPACT_ATOMS: atom_id res chain seq x y z
N MET A 1 -37.62 -51.64 -9.02
CA MET A 1 -36.65 -50.54 -9.20
C MET A 1 -36.95 -49.47 -8.14
N LYS A 2 -36.17 -49.41 -7.05
CA LYS A 2 -36.41 -48.46 -5.95
C LYS A 2 -35.85 -47.10 -6.36
N ILE A 3 -36.74 -46.13 -6.57
CA ILE A 3 -36.40 -44.76 -6.88
C ILE A 3 -35.78 -44.15 -5.62
N GLY A 4 -34.49 -43.79 -5.71
CA GLY A 4 -33.73 -43.17 -4.64
C GLY A 4 -34.39 -41.87 -4.19
N LYS A 5 -34.72 -41.81 -2.90
CA LYS A 5 -35.31 -40.65 -2.24
C LYS A 5 -34.25 -39.55 -2.21
N LEU A 6 -34.41 -38.49 -3.03
CA LEU A 6 -33.59 -37.29 -2.92
C LEU A 6 -33.80 -36.69 -1.53
N SER A 7 -32.71 -36.61 -0.76
CA SER A 7 -32.69 -36.01 0.56
C SER A 7 -33.13 -34.54 0.48
N PRO A 8 -34.00 -34.05 1.37
CA PRO A 8 -34.37 -32.65 1.40
C PRO A 8 -33.13 -31.82 1.71
N MET A 9 -32.75 -30.92 0.80
CA MET A 9 -31.73 -29.90 1.05
C MET A 9 -32.14 -29.15 2.33
N LYS A 10 -31.26 -29.24 3.34
CA LYS A 10 -31.39 -28.54 4.61
C LYS A 10 -31.60 -27.06 4.29
N SER A 11 -32.75 -26.50 4.68
CA SER A 11 -33.08 -25.09 4.45
C SER A 11 -31.97 -24.23 5.03
N ILE A 12 -31.18 -23.59 4.17
CA ILE A 12 -30.08 -22.73 4.59
C ILE A 12 -30.70 -21.60 5.43
N ASN A 13 -30.22 -21.45 6.66
CA ASN A 13 -30.74 -20.45 7.58
C ASN A 13 -30.48 -19.06 6.98
N LYS A 14 -31.53 -18.25 6.80
CA LYS A 14 -31.47 -16.92 6.15
C LYS A 14 -30.43 -16.01 6.84
N THR A 15 -30.24 -16.18 8.14
CA THR A 15 -29.23 -15.47 8.93
C THR A 15 -27.79 -15.78 8.48
N ILE A 16 -27.51 -17.03 8.13
CA ILE A 16 -26.17 -17.46 7.64
C ILE A 16 -25.90 -16.85 6.27
N VAL A 17 -26.91 -16.81 5.40
CA VAL A 17 -26.80 -16.19 4.07
C VAL A 17 -26.52 -14.69 4.21
N LEU A 18 -27.24 -14.00 5.10
CA LEU A 18 -27.05 -12.57 5.34
C LEU A 18 -25.65 -12.26 5.87
N ALA A 19 -25.17 -13.05 6.84
CA ALA A 19 -23.81 -12.91 7.38
C ALA A 19 -22.75 -13.07 6.27
N PHE A 20 -22.94 -14.04 5.37
CA PHE A 20 -22.04 -14.25 4.24
C PHE A 20 -21.97 -13.04 3.30
N ILE A 21 -23.12 -12.44 2.99
CA ILE A 21 -23.20 -11.25 2.13
C ILE A 21 -22.44 -10.07 2.74
N ILE A 22 -22.58 -9.85 4.05
CA ILE A 22 -21.89 -8.77 4.77
C ILE A 22 -20.37 -8.97 4.74
N ILE A 23 -19.90 -10.20 4.95
CA ILE A 23 -18.46 -10.53 4.91
C ILE A 23 -17.90 -10.28 3.51
N ILE A 24 -18.63 -10.70 2.46
CA ILE A 24 -18.20 -10.48 1.07
C ILE A 24 -18.12 -8.97 0.77
N LEU A 25 -19.11 -8.18 1.19
CA LEU A 25 -19.11 -6.73 1.02
C LEU A 25 -17.92 -6.07 1.75
N LEU A 26 -17.58 -6.53 2.95
CA LEU A 26 -16.42 -6.06 3.69
C LEU A 26 -15.10 -6.35 2.96
N ILE A 27 -14.94 -7.58 2.46
CA ILE A 27 -13.73 -7.97 1.70
C ILE A 27 -13.59 -7.13 0.44
N ILE A 28 -14.69 -6.90 -0.28
CA ILE A 28 -14.71 -6.06 -1.47
C ILE A 28 -14.34 -4.61 -1.08
N GLY A 29 -14.96 -4.05 -0.04
CA GLY A 29 -14.68 -2.69 0.44
C GLY A 29 -13.20 -2.47 0.79
N ILE A 30 -12.58 -3.43 1.49
CA ILE A 30 -11.15 -3.38 1.84
C ILE A 30 -10.28 -3.55 0.58
N SER A 31 -10.71 -4.36 -0.39
CA SER A 31 -9.97 -4.56 -1.64
C SER A 31 -9.98 -3.32 -2.54
N PHE A 32 -11.01 -2.49 -2.44
CA PHE A 32 -11.13 -1.20 -3.14
C PHE A 32 -10.50 -0.02 -2.40
N MET A 33 -10.02 -0.21 -1.16
CA MET A 33 -9.26 0.85 -0.50
C MET A 33 -8.02 1.16 -1.34
N PRO A 34 -7.75 2.45 -1.62
CA PRO A 34 -6.53 2.84 -2.29
C PRO A 34 -5.37 2.35 -1.43
N LYS A 35 -4.59 1.41 -1.97
CA LYS A 35 -3.33 1.02 -1.34
C LYS A 35 -2.42 2.23 -1.44
N GLU A 36 -2.04 2.81 -0.31
CA GLU A 36 -0.97 3.79 -0.27
C GLU A 36 0.27 3.13 -0.88
N LYS A 37 0.60 3.56 -2.10
CA LYS A 37 1.89 3.24 -2.68
C LYS A 37 2.84 4.25 -2.07
N LEU A 38 3.66 3.82 -1.11
CA LEU A 38 4.93 4.48 -0.77
C LEU A 38 5.88 4.36 -1.97
N LYS A 39 5.49 4.94 -3.11
CA LYS A 39 6.30 5.08 -4.32
C LYS A 39 6.90 6.47 -4.44
N ASP A 40 6.56 7.36 -3.52
CA ASP A 40 7.06 8.71 -3.52
C ASP A 40 8.44 8.71 -2.88
N LYS A 41 9.45 8.99 -3.70
CA LYS A 41 10.80 9.28 -3.25
C LYS A 41 10.75 10.41 -2.23
N ILE A 42 11.42 10.26 -1.09
CA ILE A 42 11.56 11.37 -0.14
C ILE A 42 12.33 12.47 -0.83
N LYS A 43 11.68 13.63 -0.98
CA LYS A 43 12.30 14.83 -1.51
C LYS A 43 13.04 15.55 -0.40
N ILE A 44 14.35 15.70 -0.57
CA ILE A 44 15.21 16.46 0.34
C ILE A 44 15.46 17.84 -0.28
N GLY A 45 14.99 18.87 0.41
CA GLY A 45 15.35 20.25 0.09
C GLY A 45 16.82 20.49 0.38
N VAL A 46 17.58 20.92 -0.63
CA VAL A 46 19.00 21.25 -0.49
C VAL A 46 19.22 22.71 -0.87
N ALA A 47 20.07 23.42 -0.13
CA ALA A 47 20.45 24.79 -0.48
C ALA A 47 21.15 24.84 -1.86
N ASN A 48 21.24 26.03 -2.46
CA ASN A 48 21.97 26.23 -3.73
C ASN A 48 23.48 26.44 -3.54
N ASP A 49 23.99 26.18 -2.35
CA ASP A 49 25.38 26.38 -1.95
C ASP A 49 26.19 25.06 -1.93
N VAL A 50 27.41 25.12 -1.40
CA VAL A 50 28.30 23.96 -1.28
C VAL A 50 27.70 22.85 -0.39
N SER A 51 26.91 23.22 0.62
CA SER A 51 26.25 22.25 1.49
C SER A 51 25.21 21.42 0.73
N GLY A 52 24.46 22.07 -0.18
CA GLY A 52 23.52 21.38 -1.04
C GLY A 52 24.17 20.46 -2.07
N MET A 53 25.32 20.86 -2.62
CA MET A 53 26.13 20.00 -3.51
C MET A 53 26.59 18.73 -2.80
N VAL A 54 27.02 18.84 -1.54
CA VAL A 54 27.49 17.69 -0.74
C VAL A 54 26.33 16.71 -0.47
N ILE A 55 25.14 17.20 -0.15
CA ILE A 55 23.95 16.36 0.08
C ILE A 55 23.49 15.69 -1.22
N ASP A 56 23.45 16.41 -2.34
CA ASP A 56 23.12 15.85 -3.66
C ASP A 56 24.11 14.74 -4.07
N TYR A 57 25.41 14.95 -3.82
CA TYR A 57 26.43 13.93 -4.04
C TYR A 57 26.21 12.68 -3.19
N MET A 58 25.85 12.83 -1.91
CA MET A 58 25.57 11.70 -1.02
C MET A 58 24.34 10.90 -1.48
N ILE A 59 23.27 11.57 -1.90
CA ILE A 59 22.05 10.96 -2.44
C ILE A 59 22.36 10.18 -3.74
N LYS A 60 23.02 10.82 -4.71
CA LYS A 60 23.37 10.21 -6.01
C LYS A 60 24.25 8.97 -5.86
N ASN A 61 25.16 8.98 -4.89
CA ASN A 61 26.08 7.87 -4.65
C ASN A 61 25.56 6.83 -3.65
N LYS A 62 24.25 6.86 -3.31
CA LYS A 62 23.61 5.90 -2.38
C LYS A 62 24.33 5.81 -1.02
N ARG A 63 24.98 6.91 -0.59
CA ARG A 63 25.72 6.97 0.69
C ARG A 63 24.80 7.13 1.89
N LEU A 64 23.52 7.43 1.66
CA LEU A 64 22.48 7.52 2.68
C LEU A 64 21.72 6.20 2.90
N ASN A 65 21.94 5.18 2.06
CA ASN A 65 21.21 3.91 2.11
C ASN A 65 21.51 3.04 3.36
N ASN A 66 22.52 3.41 4.15
CA ASN A 66 22.87 2.76 5.42
C ASN A 66 22.21 3.43 6.64
N ALA A 67 21.58 4.59 6.48
CA ALA A 67 20.56 4.98 7.43
C ALA A 67 19.39 4.01 7.22
N ASP A 68 18.65 3.64 8.25
CA ASP A 68 17.50 2.69 8.23
C ASP A 68 16.32 3.09 7.30
N ILE A 69 16.58 3.99 6.37
CA ILE A 69 15.67 4.58 5.42
C ILE A 69 15.95 3.90 4.08
N HIS A 70 15.22 2.82 3.81
CA HIS A 70 15.27 2.05 2.57
C HIS A 70 14.62 2.77 1.37
N GLU A 71 14.57 4.10 1.42
CA GLU A 71 13.81 4.92 0.50
C GLU A 71 14.72 5.58 -0.53
N ASP A 72 14.28 5.58 -1.79
CA ASP A 72 14.95 6.29 -2.88
C ASP A 72 14.82 7.80 -2.61
N PHE A 73 15.89 8.45 -2.17
CA PHE A 73 15.91 9.89 -1.98
C PHE A 73 16.01 10.65 -3.32
N GLU A 74 15.37 11.81 -3.39
CA GLU A 74 15.52 12.76 -4.50
C GLU A 74 15.87 14.15 -3.94
N SER A 75 16.93 14.77 -4.47
CA SER A 75 17.31 16.15 -4.11
C SER A 75 16.45 17.15 -4.89
N TYR A 76 16.03 18.23 -4.22
CA TYR A 76 15.40 19.39 -4.85
C TYR A 76 16.06 20.66 -4.34
N THR A 77 16.62 21.46 -5.25
CA THR A 77 17.29 22.70 -4.89
C THR A 77 16.29 23.75 -4.46
N MET A 78 16.47 24.25 -3.23
CA MET A 78 15.79 25.42 -2.69
C MET A 78 16.72 26.61 -2.91
N ASN A 79 16.21 27.64 -3.59
CA ASN A 79 16.90 28.92 -3.64
C ASN A 79 16.75 29.59 -2.28
N ASP A 80 17.85 30.03 -1.70
CA ASP A 80 17.82 30.95 -0.57
C ASP A 80 17.08 32.23 -1.02
N CYS A 81 16.18 32.72 -0.17
CA CYS A 81 15.42 33.95 -0.40
C CYS A 81 16.32 35.18 -0.48
#